data_AF-A0A258EXU6-F1
#
_entry.id   AF-A0A258EXU6-F1
#
_cell.length_a   1.000
_cell.length_b   1.000
_cell.length_c   1.000
_cell.angle_alpha   90.00
_cell.angle_beta   90.00
_cell.angle_gamma   90.00
#
_symmetry.space_group_name_H-M   'P 1'
#
loop_
_entity.id
_entity.type
_entity.pdbx_description
1 polymer ?
#
loop_
_entity_poly.entity_id
_entity_poly.type
_entity_poly.pdbx_seq_one_letter_code
_entity_poly.pdbx_strand_id
1 'polypeptide(L)'
;MPVLIGILMLMGIVAKNAILLIDFAIEMRARGLERLAAVVEAGHKRAQPIVMTSIAMSAGMLPSALGVGEGGAFRAPMAIAVMGGIIVSTVLSLVVVPSLYLVMDDISRVFGWIFGRVIGQKEPEPESPEAHVLAERIAKGREDLSLMQGRLIALEAALQQKGRPHAAE
;
A
#
# COMPACT_ATOMS: atom_id res chain seq x y z
N MET A 1 -18.04 12.61 -30.00
CA MET A 1 -17.78 12.20 -28.60
C MET A 1 -16.32 11.80 -28.25
N PRO A 2 -15.25 12.10 -29.03
CA PRO A 2 -13.91 11.58 -28.71
C PRO A 2 -13.28 12.26 -27.46
N VAL A 3 -13.68 13.49 -27.14
CA VAL A 3 -13.18 14.23 -25.97
C VAL A 3 -13.56 13.56 -24.64
N LEU A 4 -14.74 12.94 -24.54
CA LEU A 4 -15.17 12.24 -23.32
C LEU A 4 -14.27 11.06 -22.99
N ILE A 5 -13.83 10.31 -24.02
CA ILE A 5 -12.86 9.23 -23.86
C ILE A 5 -11.54 9.80 -23.33
N GLY A 6 -11.10 10.96 -23.86
CA GLY A 6 -9.94 11.68 -23.36
C GLY A 6 -10.02 12.04 -21.88
N ILE A 7 -11.16 12.57 -21.43
CA ILE A 7 -11.40 12.92 -20.03
C ILE A 7 -11.39 11.67 -19.13
N LEU A 8 -12.02 10.57 -19.59
CA LEU A 8 -12.01 9.30 -18.85
C LEU A 8 -10.60 8.72 -18.72
N MET A 9 -9.80 8.78 -19.79
CA MET A 9 -8.39 8.37 -19.74
C MET A 9 -7.59 9.25 -18.76
N LEU A 10 -7.79 10.57 -18.80
CA LEU A 10 -7.15 11.49 -17.85
C LEU A 10 -7.47 11.14 -16.41
N MET A 11 -8.72 10.85 -16.08
CA MET A 11 -9.12 10.47 -14.73
C MET A 11 -8.27 9.30 -14.19
N GLY A 12 -8.05 8.26 -15.01
CA GLY A 12 -7.21 7.12 -14.65
C GLY A 12 -5.72 7.47 -14.53
N ILE A 13 -5.18 8.26 -15.46
CA ILE A 13 -3.77 8.68 -15.46
C ILE A 13 -3.46 9.51 -14.21
N VAL A 14 -4.32 10.48 -13.89
CA VAL A 14 -4.16 11.34 -12.72
C VAL A 14 -4.29 10.55 -11.43
N ALA A 15 -5.29 9.65 -11.34
CA ALA A 15 -5.46 8.78 -10.18
C ALA A 15 -4.24 7.89 -9.95
N LYS A 16 -3.68 7.29 -11.01
CA LYS A 16 -2.46 6.47 -10.93
C LYS A 16 -1.28 7.26 -10.39
N ASN A 17 -1.09 8.50 -10.85
CA ASN A 17 0.03 9.34 -10.41
C ASN A 17 -0.13 9.73 -8.93
N ALA A 18 -1.36 10.02 -8.49
CA ALA A 18 -1.66 10.37 -7.09
C ALA A 18 -1.53 9.18 -6.14
N ILE A 19 -2.14 8.04 -6.46
CA ILE A 19 -2.16 6.87 -5.56
C ILE A 19 -0.74 6.36 -5.30
N LEU A 20 0.09 6.27 -6.35
CA LEU A 20 1.46 5.80 -6.20
C LEU A 20 2.35 6.76 -5.39
N LEU A 21 2.00 8.05 -5.31
CA LEU A 21 2.70 9.01 -4.45
C LEU A 21 2.28 8.82 -2.99
N ILE A 22 0.97 8.72 -2.75
CA ILE A 22 0.41 8.54 -1.40
C ILE A 22 0.86 7.20 -0.82
N ASP A 23 0.78 6.11 -1.58
CA ASP A 23 1.21 4.78 -1.15
C ASP A 23 2.67 4.81 -0.68
N PHE A 24 3.52 5.50 -1.44
CA PHE A 24 4.94 5.64 -1.10
C PHE A 24 5.15 6.49 0.16
N ALA A 25 4.34 7.54 0.36
CA ALA A 25 4.37 8.34 1.59
C ALA A 25 3.90 7.53 2.82
N ILE A 26 2.87 6.70 2.66
CA ILE A 26 2.38 5.79 3.69
C ILE A 26 3.43 4.75 4.02
N GLU A 27 4.07 4.15 3.01
CA GLU A 27 5.14 3.18 3.19
C GLU A 27 6.34 3.80 3.93
N MET A 28 6.71 5.04 3.59
CA MET A 28 7.78 5.76 4.29
C MET A 28 7.41 6.06 5.76
N ARG A 29 6.16 6.43 6.04
CA ARG A 29 5.66 6.54 7.42
C ARG A 29 5.69 5.21 8.17
N ALA A 30 5.32 4.10 7.52
CA ALA A 30 5.38 2.77 8.12
C ALA A 30 6.81 2.34 8.45
N ARG A 31 7.80 2.86 7.72
CA ARG A 31 9.24 2.70 8.02
C ARG A 31 9.76 3.63 9.11
N GLY A 32 8.88 4.38 9.78
CA GLY A 32 9.21 5.25 10.92
C GLY A 32 9.61 6.68 10.56
N LEU A 33 9.50 7.11 9.29
CA LEU A 33 9.78 8.50 8.93
C LEU A 33 8.70 9.44 9.46
N GLU A 34 9.14 10.62 9.92
CA GLU A 34 8.23 11.71 10.29
C GLU A 34 7.36 12.10 9.09
N ARG A 35 6.10 12.50 9.35
CA ARG A 35 5.10 12.77 8.31
C ARG A 35 5.60 13.68 7.18
N LEU A 36 6.21 14.80 7.52
CA LEU A 36 6.67 15.77 6.51
C LEU A 36 7.83 15.19 5.71
N ALA A 37 8.79 14.56 6.38
CA ALA A 37 9.92 13.88 5.75
C ALA A 37 9.45 12.76 4.79
N ALA A 38 8.48 11.94 5.21
CA ALA A 38 7.92 10.86 4.41
C ALA A 38 7.28 11.36 3.10
N VAL A 39 6.52 12.46 3.18
CA VAL A 39 5.86 13.06 2.02
C VAL A 39 6.87 13.68 1.05
N VAL A 40 7.89 14.36 1.55
CA VAL A 40 8.96 14.94 0.73
C VAL A 40 9.76 13.84 0.02
N GLU A 41 10.14 12.80 0.76
CA GLU A 41 10.88 11.65 0.23
C GLU A 41 10.08 10.90 -0.84
N ALA A 42 8.78 10.67 -0.58
CA ALA A 42 7.87 10.09 -1.56
C ALA A 42 7.74 10.96 -2.81
N GLY A 43 7.57 12.28 -2.64
CA GLY A 43 7.56 13.23 -3.75
C GLY A 43 8.82 13.14 -4.60
N HIS A 44 10.00 13.11 -3.98
CA HIS A 44 11.28 13.02 -4.69
C HIS A 44 11.40 11.72 -5.51
N LYS A 45 11.11 10.57 -4.90
CA LYS A 45 11.20 9.26 -5.56
C LYS A 45 10.17 9.07 -6.67
N ARG A 46 9.02 9.75 -6.57
CA ARG A 46 7.92 9.62 -7.55
C ARG A 46 7.96 10.69 -8.63
N ALA A 47 8.58 11.85 -8.39
CA ALA A 47 8.65 12.94 -9.35
C ALA A 47 9.28 12.51 -10.68
N GLN A 48 10.42 11.81 -10.64
CA GLN A 48 11.09 11.34 -11.86
C GLN A 48 10.21 10.36 -12.68
N PRO A 49 9.62 9.30 -12.10
CA PRO A 49 8.66 8.45 -12.81
C PRO A 49 7.41 9.17 -13.33
N ILE A 50 6.84 10.11 -12.55
CA ILE A 50 5.65 10.86 -12.96
C ILE A 50 5.97 11.75 -14.18
N VAL A 51 7.10 12.47 -14.15
CA VAL A 51 7.55 13.29 -15.26
C VAL A 51 7.87 12.44 -16.50
N MET A 52 8.55 11.30 -16.32
CA MET A 52 8.88 10.36 -17.40
C MET A 52 7.62 9.92 -18.16
N THR A 53 6.59 9.47 -17.44
CA THR A 53 5.35 9.00 -18.07
C THR A 53 4.56 10.12 -18.72
N SER A 54 4.56 11.32 -18.12
CA SER A 54 3.89 12.50 -18.66
C SER A 54 4.51 12.90 -20.00
N ILE A 55 5.84 13.01 -20.06
CA ILE A 55 6.58 13.32 -21.28
C ILE A 55 6.35 12.24 -22.34
N ALA A 56 6.45 10.96 -21.97
CA ALA A 56 6.26 9.85 -22.90
C ALA A 56 4.86 9.84 -23.52
N MET A 57 3.81 10.05 -22.71
CA MET A 57 2.44 10.12 -23.22
C MET A 57 2.20 11.35 -24.09
N SER A 58 2.66 12.53 -23.65
CA SER A 58 2.53 13.76 -24.45
C SER A 58 3.24 13.63 -25.80
N ALA A 59 4.47 13.10 -25.82
CA ALA A 59 5.21 12.86 -27.06
C ALA A 59 4.52 11.81 -27.95
N GLY A 60 4.03 10.71 -27.38
CA GLY A 60 3.31 9.66 -28.11
C GLY A 60 2.00 10.14 -28.73
N MET A 61 1.34 11.14 -28.12
CA MET A 61 0.10 11.72 -28.62
C MET A 61 0.30 12.89 -29.60
N LEU A 62 1.53 13.39 -29.74
CA LEU A 62 1.86 14.51 -30.62
C LEU A 62 1.39 14.32 -32.09
N PRO A 63 1.64 13.19 -32.79
CA PRO A 63 1.17 13.03 -34.17
C PRO A 63 -0.36 12.96 -34.28
N SER A 64 -1.02 12.39 -33.28
CA SER A 64 -2.49 12.34 -33.21
C SER A 64 -3.09 13.73 -33.00
N ALA A 65 -2.45 14.55 -32.17
CA ALA A 65 -2.86 15.93 -31.91
C ALA A 65 -2.69 16.84 -33.13
N LEU A 66 -1.67 16.60 -33.95
CA LEU A 66 -1.47 17.28 -35.24
C LEU A 66 -2.44 16.79 -36.33
N GLY A 67 -3.26 15.77 -36.04
CA GLY A 67 -4.25 15.25 -36.98
C GLY A 67 -3.64 14.48 -38.14
N VAL A 68 -2.46 13.88 -37.97
CA VAL A 68 -1.77 13.14 -39.04
C VAL A 68 -2.50 11.82 -39.34
N GLY A 69 -2.80 11.59 -40.63
CA GLY A 69 -3.43 10.36 -41.14
C GLY A 69 -4.96 10.39 -41.17
N GLU A 70 -5.57 9.31 -41.68
CA GLU A 70 -7.03 9.19 -41.75
C GLU A 70 -7.69 9.24 -40.37
N GLY A 71 -8.82 9.93 -40.27
CA GLY A 71 -9.52 10.14 -39.00
C GLY A 71 -8.79 11.07 -38.00
N GLY A 72 -7.75 11.80 -38.45
CA GLY A 72 -7.02 12.77 -37.64
C GLY A 72 -7.93 13.85 -37.04
N ALA A 73 -8.87 14.40 -37.81
CA ALA A 73 -9.84 15.39 -37.33
C ALA A 73 -10.73 14.88 -36.18
N PHE A 74 -10.96 13.57 -36.09
CA PHE A 74 -11.73 12.96 -35.01
C PHE A 74 -10.88 12.69 -33.77
N ARG A 75 -9.60 12.32 -33.93
CA ARG A 75 -8.69 11.98 -32.83
C ARG A 75 -7.96 13.19 -32.23
N ALA A 76 -7.72 14.23 -33.01
CA ALA A 76 -6.98 15.42 -32.59
C ALA A 76 -7.60 16.12 -31.37
N PRO A 77 -8.92 16.38 -31.29
CA PRO A 77 -9.51 17.02 -30.12
C PRO A 77 -9.35 16.21 -28.82
N MET A 78 -9.40 14.87 -28.93
CA MET A 78 -9.15 13.97 -27.80
C MET A 78 -7.68 14.02 -27.37
N ALA A 79 -6.74 13.92 -28.33
CA ALA A 79 -5.31 13.97 -28.05
C ALA A 79 -4.90 15.30 -27.42
N ILE A 80 -5.40 16.43 -27.92
CA ILE A 80 -5.13 17.76 -27.37
C ILE A 80 -5.65 17.88 -25.93
N ALA A 81 -6.89 17.43 -25.67
CA ALA A 81 -7.46 17.45 -24.32
C ALA A 81 -6.63 16.63 -23.33
N VAL A 82 -6.20 15.42 -23.74
CA VAL A 82 -5.36 14.55 -22.90
C VAL A 82 -3.97 15.15 -22.68
N MET A 83 -3.29 15.66 -23.71
CA MET A 83 -1.98 16.27 -23.54
C MET A 83 -2.02 17.47 -22.59
N GLY A 84 -3.00 18.36 -22.76
CA GLY A 84 -3.19 19.50 -21.86
C GLY A 84 -3.49 19.06 -20.42
N GLY A 85 -4.38 18.08 -20.26
CA GLY A 85 -4.73 17.53 -18.96
C GLY A 85 -3.54 16.88 -18.24
N ILE A 86 -2.72 16.09 -18.95
CA ILE A 86 -1.54 15.45 -18.38
C ILE A 86 -0.55 16.51 -17.89
N ILE A 87 -0.19 17.49 -18.72
CA ILE A 87 0.78 18.55 -18.36
C ILE A 87 0.35 19.29 -17.09
N VAL A 88 -0.90 19.73 -17.04
CA VAL A 88 -1.44 20.43 -15.86
C VAL A 88 -1.47 19.49 -14.65
N SER A 89 -1.92 18.25 -14.84
CA SER A 89 -2.02 17.27 -13.76
C SER A 89 -0.67 16.87 -13.17
N THR A 90 0.40 16.85 -13.95
CA THR A 90 1.74 16.54 -13.45
C THR A 90 2.14 17.52 -12.35
N VAL A 91 1.95 18.81 -12.61
CA VAL A 91 2.26 19.88 -11.65
C VAL A 91 1.28 19.84 -10.48
N LEU A 92 -0.02 19.72 -10.78
CA LEU A 92 -1.06 19.68 -9.76
C LEU A 92 -0.87 18.49 -8.81
N SER A 93 -0.57 17.30 -9.32
CA SER A 93 -0.35 16.10 -8.50
C SER A 93 0.86 16.25 -7.59
N LEU A 94 1.98 16.80 -8.07
CA LEU A 94 3.19 16.94 -7.25
C LEU A 94 3.05 18.00 -6.13
N VAL A 95 2.11 18.94 -6.25
CA VAL A 95 1.90 19.99 -5.22
C VAL A 95 0.67 19.69 -4.37
N VAL A 96 -0.47 19.42 -5.01
CA VAL A 96 -1.77 19.29 -4.35
C VAL A 96 -1.88 17.96 -3.61
N VAL A 97 -1.39 16.85 -4.17
CA VAL A 97 -1.54 15.53 -3.52
C VAL A 97 -0.76 15.47 -2.20
N PRO A 98 0.53 15.89 -2.13
CA PRO A 98 1.26 16.02 -0.87
C PRO A 98 0.55 16.91 0.15
N SER A 99 0.07 18.08 -0.29
CA SER A 99 -0.59 19.05 0.58
C SER A 99 -1.90 18.49 1.15
N LEU A 100 -2.70 17.84 0.30
CA LEU A 100 -3.97 17.24 0.70
C LEU A 100 -3.75 16.08 1.67
N TYR A 101 -2.71 15.27 1.48
CA TYR A 101 -2.34 14.21 2.41
C TYR A 101 -2.03 14.76 3.82
N LEU A 102 -1.24 15.84 3.91
CA LEU A 102 -0.91 16.47 5.19
C LEU A 102 -2.16 17.01 5.90
N VAL A 103 -3.02 17.71 5.15
CA VAL A 103 -4.28 18.25 5.67
C VAL A 103 -5.22 17.12 6.13
N MET A 104 -5.34 16.05 5.36
CA MET A 104 -6.20 14.92 5.72
C MET A 104 -5.71 14.21 6.98
N ASP A 105 -4.40 14.08 7.16
CA ASP A 105 -3.80 13.51 8.36
C ASP A 105 -4.07 14.39 9.60
N ASP A 106 -4.00 15.72 9.46
CA ASP A 106 -4.37 16.66 10.53
C ASP A 106 -5.85 16.56 10.89
N ILE A 107 -6.73 16.52 9.88
CA ILE A 107 -8.18 16.36 10.09
C ILE A 107 -8.48 15.05 10.82
N SER A 108 -7.84 13.95 10.41
CA SER A 108 -8.00 12.64 11.06
C SER A 108 -7.65 12.69 12.56
N ARG A 109 -6.58 13.39 12.93
CA ARG A 109 -6.18 13.58 14.34
C ARG A 109 -7.21 14.39 15.13
N VAL A 110 -7.72 15.47 14.56
CA VAL A 110 -8.74 16.32 15.19
C VAL A 110 -10.08 15.56 15.32
N PHE A 111 -10.48 14.87 14.26
CA PHE A 111 -11.71 14.08 14.25
C PHE A 111 -11.63 12.92 15.23
N GLY A 112 -10.47 12.23 15.33
CA GLY A 112 -10.21 11.21 16.32
C GLY A 112 -10.26 11.72 17.77
N TRP A 113 -9.85 12.97 18.02
CA TRP A 113 -10.00 13.59 19.34
C TRP A 113 -11.47 13.92 19.66
N ILE A 114 -12.23 14.44 18.69
CA ILE A 114 -13.65 14.80 18.85
C ILE A 114 -14.52 13.55 19.00
N PHE A 115 -14.30 12.54 18.14
CA PHE A 115 -15.05 11.29 18.14
C PHE A 115 -14.46 10.22 19.07
N GLY A 116 -13.30 10.42 19.70
CA GLY A 116 -12.67 9.45 20.60
C GLY A 116 -13.47 9.17 21.87
N ARG A 117 -14.53 9.94 22.15
CA ARG A 117 -15.54 9.59 23.18
C ARG A 117 -16.64 8.65 22.69
N VAL A 118 -16.80 8.45 21.38
CA VAL A 118 -17.89 7.69 20.74
C VAL A 118 -17.38 6.50 19.92
N ILE A 119 -16.26 6.65 19.22
CA ILE A 119 -15.58 5.57 18.50
C ILE A 119 -14.50 5.00 19.42
N GLY A 120 -14.64 3.73 19.79
CA GLY A 120 -13.63 2.98 20.53
C GLY A 120 -12.27 3.02 19.83
N GLN A 121 -11.19 2.93 20.61
CA GLN A 121 -9.83 3.09 20.10
C GLN A 121 -9.58 2.16 18.92
N LYS A 122 -9.03 2.71 17.83
CA LYS A 122 -8.44 1.92 16.75
C LYS A 122 -7.42 0.99 17.41
N GLU A 123 -7.71 -0.30 17.47
CA GLU A 123 -6.73 -1.30 17.91
C GLU A 123 -5.49 -1.11 17.04
N PRO A 124 -4.31 -0.83 17.63
CA PRO A 124 -3.08 -0.71 16.86
C PRO A 124 -2.93 -2.00 16.07
N GLU A 125 -2.87 -1.86 14.76
CA GLU A 125 -2.63 -2.96 13.83
C GLU A 125 -1.39 -3.70 14.34
N PRO A 126 -1.49 -4.99 14.69
CA PRO A 126 -0.43 -5.69 15.37
C PRO A 126 0.80 -5.70 14.45
N GLU A 127 1.83 -4.91 14.81
CA GLU A 127 3.15 -5.02 14.21
C GLU A 127 3.52 -6.50 14.25
N SER A 128 3.75 -7.08 13.06
CA SER A 128 4.27 -8.44 12.95
C SER A 128 5.50 -8.53 13.86
N PRO A 129 5.55 -9.44 14.84
CA PRO A 129 6.66 -9.52 15.78
C PRO A 129 7.97 -9.56 15.00
N GLU A 130 8.94 -8.73 15.39
CA GLU A 130 10.25 -8.73 14.76
C GLU A 130 10.77 -10.16 14.64
N ALA A 131 11.44 -10.49 13.51
CA ALA A 131 11.83 -11.85 13.18
C ALA A 131 12.63 -12.54 14.31
N HIS A 132 13.36 -11.76 15.12
CA HIS A 132 14.08 -12.26 16.29
C HIS A 132 13.14 -12.74 17.42
N VAL A 133 12.04 -12.03 17.70
CA VAL A 133 11.03 -12.42 18.69
C VAL A 133 10.24 -13.63 18.21
N LEU A 134 9.95 -13.71 16.91
CA LEU A 134 9.29 -14.88 16.34
C LEU A 134 10.20 -16.12 16.40
N ALA A 135 11.49 -15.96 16.11
CA ALA A 135 12.47 -17.03 16.23
C ALA A 135 12.59 -17.54 17.69
N GLU A 136 12.61 -16.64 18.67
CA GLU A 136 12.64 -17.00 20.09
C GLU A 136 11.37 -17.75 20.53
N ARG A 137 10.19 -17.29 20.08
CA ARG A 137 8.91 -17.99 20.36
C ARG A 137 8.84 -19.37 19.73
N ILE A 138 9.36 -19.54 18.52
CA ILE A 138 9.42 -20.84 17.84
C ILE A 138 10.41 -21.78 18.55
N ALA A 139 11.59 -21.28 18.94
CA ALA A 139 12.58 -22.05 19.69
C ALA A 139 11.99 -22.55 21.02
N LYS A 140 11.34 -21.66 21.78
CA LYS A 140 10.70 -22.00 23.05
C LYS A 140 9.54 -22.97 22.88
N GLY A 141 8.69 -22.75 21.87
CA GLY A 141 7.59 -23.68 21.55
C GLY A 141 8.09 -25.07 21.15
N ARG A 142 9.25 -25.17 20.49
CA ARG A 142 9.88 -26.46 20.15
C ARG A 142 10.39 -27.19 21.39
N GLU A 143 10.98 -26.47 22.34
CA GLU A 143 11.38 -27.04 23.65
C GLU A 143 10.17 -27.56 24.42
N ASP A 144 9.09 -26.77 24.53
CA ASP A 144 7.87 -27.18 25.21
C ASP A 144 7.26 -28.45 24.59
N LEU A 145 7.26 -28.55 23.26
CA LEU A 145 6.77 -29.72 22.54
C LEU A 145 7.61 -30.97 22.85
N SER A 146 8.92 -30.83 22.93
CA SER A 146 9.83 -31.94 23.28
C SER A 146 9.62 -32.43 24.71
N LEU A 147 9.32 -31.53 25.65
CA LEU A 147 8.99 -31.86 27.04
C LEU A 147 7.64 -32.59 27.13
N MET A 148 6.64 -32.15 26.36
CA MET A 148 5.35 -32.83 26.28
C MET A 148 5.46 -34.23 25.67
N GLN A 149 6.25 -34.40 24.61
CA GLN A 149 6.52 -35.71 24.01
C GLN A 149 7.23 -36.65 24.98
N GLY A 150 8.23 -36.16 25.72
CA GLY A 150 8.90 -36.96 26.76
C GLY A 150 7.95 -37.41 27.87
N ARG A 151 7.02 -36.53 28.29
CA ARG A 151 5.97 -36.88 29.27
C ARG A 151 4.99 -37.93 28.73
N LEU A 152 4.61 -37.82 27.46
CA LEU A 152 3.75 -38.80 26.79
C LEU A 152 4.41 -40.19 26.74
N ILE A 153 5.68 -40.26 26.34
CA ILE A 153 6.45 -41.52 26.30
C ILE A 153 6.55 -42.14 27.71
N ALA A 154 6.83 -41.33 28.73
CA ALA A 154 6.90 -41.81 30.11
C ALA A 154 5.53 -42.31 30.62
N LEU A 155 4.44 -41.63 30.25
CA LEU A 155 3.08 -42.03 30.58
C LEU A 155 2.70 -43.34 29.87
N GLU A 156 3.02 -43.47 28.58
CA GLU A 156 2.80 -44.69 27.79
C GLU A 156 3.56 -45.88 28.38
N ALA A 157 4.82 -45.69 28.78
CA ALA A 157 5.61 -46.72 29.45
C ALA A 157 4.99 -47.15 30.80
N ALA A 158 4.53 -46.19 31.60
CA ALA A 158 3.85 -46.47 32.87
C ALA A 158 2.51 -47.20 32.66
N LEU A 159 1.76 -46.87 31.61
CA LEU A 159 0.51 -47.54 31.24
C LEU A 159 0.76 -48.97 30.72
N GLN A 160 1.80 -49.20 29.91
CA GLN A 160 2.20 -50.55 29.48
C GLN A 160 2.61 -51.43 30.66
N GLN A 161 3.31 -50.86 31.65
CA GLN A 161 3.72 -51.58 32.84
C GLN A 161 2.53 -51.92 33.76
N LYS A 162 1.51 -51.06 33.79
CA LYS A 162 0.27 -51.27 34.58
C LYS A 162 -0.74 -52.21 33.91
N GLY A 163 -0.58 -52.51 32.62
CA GLY A 163 -1.48 -53.38 31.83
C GLY A 163 -1.21 -54.89 31.90
N ARG A 164 -0.35 -55.40 32.80
CA ARG A 164 -0.02 -56.84 32.91
C ARG A 164 -0.14 -57.42 34.34
N PRO A 165 -1.32 -57.31 34.99
CA PRO A 165 -1.84 -58.50 35.66
C PRO A 165 -3.38 -58.55 35.67
N HIS A 166 -3.98 -59.47 34.90
CA HIS A 166 -5.22 -60.22 35.23
C HIS A 166 -5.65 -61.24 34.15
N ALA A 167 -4.74 -61.70 33.29
CA ALA A 167 -5.03 -62.77 32.31
C ALA A 167 -4.31 -64.08 32.65
N ALA A 168 -4.29 -64.46 33.94
CA ALA A 168 -3.87 -65.78 34.38
C ALA A 168 -4.50 -66.08 35.75
N GLU A 169 -5.74 -66.56 35.72
CA GLU A 169 -6.29 -67.58 36.62
C GLU A 169 -7.48 -68.24 35.93
#